data_AF-A0A6A6L220-F1
#
_entry.id   AF-A0A6A6L220-F1
#
_cell.length_a   1.000
_cell.length_b   1.000
_cell.length_c   1.000
_cell.angle_alpha   90.00
_cell.angle_beta   90.00
_cell.angle_gamma   90.00
#
_symmetry.space_group_name_H-M   'P 1'
#
loop_
_entity.id
_entity.type
_entity.pdbx_description
1 polymer ?
#
loop_
_entity_poly.entity_id
_entity_poly.type
_entity_poly.pdbx_seq_one_letter_code
_entity_poly.pdbx_strand_id
1 'polypeptide(L)'
;MNVEEEVERLKEEIQRLGKIQPDGSYKVTFGVLFNDDRCANIFEALVGTLRAAKKRKAVTYDGELLLQGVHDNVEIILKPSPQPASCTSADSVVKN
;
A
#
# COMPACT_ATOMS: atom_id res chain seq x y z
N MET A 1 14.97 -4.62 -10.93
CA MET A 1 13.82 -4.20 -10.11
C MET A 1 14.20 -4.33 -8.65
N ASN A 2 14.29 -3.22 -7.92
CA ASN A 2 14.54 -3.26 -6.48
C ASN A 2 13.21 -3.47 -5.77
N VAL A 3 13.04 -4.67 -5.21
CA VAL A 3 11.84 -5.04 -4.44
C VAL A 3 11.57 -4.07 -3.29
N GLU A 4 12.58 -3.39 -2.78
CA GLU A 4 12.45 -2.35 -1.74
C GLU A 4 11.70 -1.12 -2.21
N GLU A 5 12.08 -0.60 -3.37
CA GLU A 5 11.46 0.58 -3.99
C GLU A 5 10.00 0.28 -4.36
N GLU A 6 9.74 -0.94 -4.86
CA GLU A 6 8.38 -1.40 -5.15
C GLU A 6 7.51 -1.49 -3.89
N VAL A 7 8.09 -1.95 -2.77
CA VAL A 7 7.38 -2.00 -1.49
C VAL A 7 7.05 -0.59 -1.00
N GLU A 8 7.92 0.40 -1.21
CA GLU A 8 7.62 1.80 -0.85
C GLU A 8 6.49 2.38 -1.70
N ARG A 9 6.54 2.21 -3.03
CA ARG A 9 5.45 2.63 -3.92
C ARG A 9 4.12 1.96 -3.58
N LEU A 10 4.16 0.68 -3.18
CA LEU A 10 2.97 -0.04 -2.74
C LEU A 10 2.35 0.63 -1.50
N LYS A 11 3.14 1.14 -0.56
CA LYS A 11 2.62 1.89 0.60
C LYS A 11 1.88 3.15 0.16
N GLU A 12 2.43 3.89 -0.81
CA GLU A 12 1.81 5.12 -1.34
C GLU A 12 0.47 4.81 -2.02
N GLU A 13 0.41 3.78 -2.85
CA GLU A 13 -0.84 3.37 -3.51
C GLU A 13 -1.87 2.85 -2.50
N ILE A 14 -1.45 2.12 -1.47
CA ILE A 14 -2.36 1.71 -0.37
C ILE A 14 -2.87 2.94 0.40
N GLN A 15 -2.07 3.99 0.59
CA GLN A 15 -2.53 5.23 1.23
C GLN A 15 -3.49 6.02 0.32
N ARG A 16 -3.25 6.00 -0.99
CA ARG A 16 -4.10 6.68 -1.99
C ARG A 16 -5.47 6.01 -2.14
N LEU A 17 -5.50 4.68 -2.21
CA LEU A 17 -6.71 3.89 -2.47
C LEU A 17 -7.39 3.40 -1.19
N GLY A 18 -6.59 3.17 -0.15
CA GLY A 18 -7.06 2.66 1.12
C GLY A 18 -7.68 3.74 2.00
N LYS A 19 -8.35 3.27 3.05
CA LYS A 19 -8.94 4.11 4.08
C LYS A 19 -8.05 4.07 5.31
N ILE A 20 -7.82 5.25 5.90
CA ILE A 20 -7.18 5.34 7.20
C ILE A 20 -8.13 4.77 8.26
N GLN A 21 -7.60 3.88 9.09
CA GLN A 21 -8.29 3.28 10.21
C GLN A 21 -8.03 4.10 11.48
N PRO A 22 -8.92 4.00 12.50
CA PRO A 22 -8.72 4.69 13.78
C PRO A 22 -7.40 4.32 14.47
N ASP A 23 -6.84 3.15 14.18
CA ASP A 23 -5.55 2.70 14.70
C ASP A 23 -4.32 3.30 13.99
N GLY A 24 -4.53 4.16 12.98
CA GLY A 24 -3.46 4.75 12.16
C GLY A 24 -2.90 3.82 11.07
N SER A 25 -3.44 2.60 10.93
CA SER A 25 -3.16 1.72 9.78
C SER A 25 -4.02 2.10 8.58
N TYR A 26 -3.57 1.76 7.36
CA TYR A 26 -4.39 1.88 6.17
C TYR A 26 -4.98 0.53 5.78
N LYS A 27 -6.25 0.52 5.39
CA LYS A 27 -6.96 -0.68 4.95
C LYS A 27 -7.42 -0.51 3.50
N VAL A 28 -7.09 -1.47 2.64
CA VAL A 28 -7.55 -1.52 1.25
C VAL A 28 -7.88 -2.97 0.88
N THR A 29 -8.84 -3.19 -0.01
CA THR A 29 -9.16 -4.54 -0.50
C THR A 29 -8.26 -4.93 -1.67
N PHE A 30 -7.87 -6.20 -1.73
CA PHE A 30 -7.01 -6.72 -2.80
C PHE A 30 -7.62 -6.50 -4.17
N GLY A 31 -8.93 -6.69 -4.33
CA GLY A 31 -9.61 -6.45 -5.61
C GLY A 31 -9.50 -5.00 -6.08
N VAL A 32 -9.40 -4.03 -5.18
CA VAL A 32 -9.23 -2.61 -5.55
C VAL A 32 -7.79 -2.33 -5.98
N LEU A 33 -6.80 -2.87 -5.27
CA LEU A 33 -5.40 -2.79 -5.70
C LEU A 33 -5.16 -3.49 -7.03
N PHE A 34 -5.81 -4.64 -7.26
CA PHE A 34 -5.64 -5.42 -8.47
C PHE A 34 -6.37 -4.82 -9.67
N ASN A 35 -7.57 -4.26 -9.46
CA ASN A 35 -8.33 -3.57 -10.50
C ASN A 35 -7.81 -2.16 -10.80
N ASP A 36 -6.84 -1.64 -10.04
CA ASP A 36 -6.25 -0.33 -10.32
C ASP A 36 -5.22 -0.43 -11.45
N ASP A 37 -5.46 0.33 -12.53
CA ASP A 37 -4.61 0.34 -13.72
C ASP A 37 -3.18 0.78 -13.41
N ARG A 38 -2.94 1.62 -12.39
CA ARG A 38 -1.55 2.01 -12.04
C ARG A 38 -0.83 0.87 -11.38
N CYS A 39 -1.47 0.18 -10.44
CA CYS A 39 -0.87 -0.99 -9.82
C CYS A 39 -0.56 -2.08 -10.85
N ALA A 40 -1.46 -2.32 -11.81
CA ALA A 40 -1.24 -3.28 -12.89
C ALA A 40 -0.11 -2.88 -13.86
N ASN A 41 0.09 -1.57 -14.11
CA ASN A 41 1.15 -1.08 -15.00
C ASN A 41 2.52 -0.91 -14.32
N ILE A 42 2.53 -0.62 -13.01
CA ILE A 42 3.77 -0.37 -12.25
C ILE A 42 4.34 -1.67 -11.69
N PHE A 43 3.49 -2.59 -11.23
CA PHE A 43 3.92 -3.84 -10.62
C PHE A 43 3.75 -5.00 -11.61
N GLU A 44 4.88 -5.49 -12.13
CA GLU A 44 4.92 -6.69 -12.98
C GLU A 44 4.38 -7.92 -12.23
N ALA A 45 4.59 -7.97 -10.90
CA ALA A 45 4.07 -9.00 -10.02
C ALA A 45 3.58 -8.43 -8.68
N LEU A 46 2.37 -7.86 -8.64
CA LEU A 46 1.76 -7.29 -7.44
C LEU A 46 1.75 -8.27 -6.24
N VAL A 47 1.45 -9.56 -6.49
CA VAL A 47 1.47 -10.61 -5.45
C VAL A 47 2.89 -10.84 -4.91
N GLY A 48 3.92 -10.71 -5.75
CA GLY A 48 5.33 -10.81 -5.35
C GLY A 48 5.74 -9.68 -4.41
N THR A 49 5.38 -8.45 -4.76
CA THR A 49 5.65 -7.25 -3.95
C THR A 49 4.90 -7.31 -2.61
N LEU A 50 3.63 -7.75 -2.61
CA LEU A 50 2.86 -7.99 -1.39
C LEU A 50 3.49 -9.06 -0.49
N ARG A 51 4.02 -10.15 -1.07
CA ARG A 51 4.72 -11.20 -0.32
C ARG A 51 6.01 -10.67 0.32
N ALA A 52 6.77 -9.85 -0.41
CA ALA A 52 7.97 -9.21 0.11
C ALA A 52 7.64 -8.23 1.24
N ALA A 53 6.60 -7.40 1.07
CA ALA A 53 6.10 -6.48 2.09
C ALA A 53 5.63 -7.22 3.36
N LYS A 54 4.94 -8.36 3.19
CA LYS A 54 4.50 -9.23 4.31
C LYS A 54 5.69 -9.83 5.05
N LYS A 55 6.71 -10.33 4.34
CA LYS A 55 7.96 -10.86 4.94
C LYS A 55 8.70 -9.80 5.76
N ARG A 56 8.62 -8.53 5.34
CA ARG A 56 9.17 -7.36 6.05
C ARG A 56 8.24 -6.80 7.14
N LYS A 57 7.08 -7.42 7.36
CA LYS A 57 6.04 -7.00 8.33
C LYS A 57 5.48 -5.58 8.06
N ALA A 58 5.60 -5.07 6.84
CA ALA A 58 5.05 -3.77 6.45
C ALA A 58 3.53 -3.86 6.23
N VAL A 59 3.04 -4.95 5.65
CA VAL A 59 1.62 -5.21 5.40
C VAL A 59 1.18 -6.50 6.09
N THR A 60 -0.12 -6.62 6.34
CA THR A 60 -0.77 -7.81 6.89
C THR A 60 -2.08 -8.02 6.14
N TYR A 61 -2.29 -9.25 5.69
CA TYR A 61 -3.51 -9.67 5.00
C TYR A 61 -3.73 -11.15 5.27
N ASP A 62 -4.99 -11.56 5.20
CA ASP A 62 -5.38 -12.95 5.40
C ASP A 62 -5.11 -13.78 4.13
N GLY A 63 -4.58 -14.98 4.31
CA GLY A 63 -4.10 -15.84 3.22
C GLY A 63 -2.61 -15.68 2.85
N GLU A 64 -2.02 -16.76 2.34
CA GLU A 64 -0.62 -16.79 1.84
C GLU A 64 -0.49 -16.47 0.35
N LEU A 65 -1.54 -16.73 -0.42
CA LEU A 65 -1.61 -16.56 -1.87
C LEU A 65 -2.91 -15.84 -2.21
N LEU A 66 -2.80 -14.73 -2.93
CA LEU A 66 -3.95 -13.96 -3.39
C LEU A 66 -4.15 -14.28 -4.87
N LEU A 67 -5.22 -15.01 -5.15
CA LEU A 67 -5.70 -15.32 -6.50
C LEU A 67 -6.80 -14.35 -6.87
N GLN A 68 -6.70 -13.76 -8.06
CA GLN A 68 -7.71 -12.90 -8.66
C GLN A 68 -9.07 -13.61 -8.69
N GLY A 69 -10.14 -12.88 -8.37
CA GLY A 69 -11.53 -13.38 -8.37
C GLY A 69 -11.96 -14.01 -7.05
N VAL A 70 -11.08 -14.78 -6.40
CA VAL A 70 -11.41 -15.42 -5.11
C VAL A 70 -11.07 -14.49 -3.94
N HIS A 71 -9.96 -13.76 -4.05
CA HIS A 71 -9.43 -12.95 -2.94
C HIS A 71 -9.75 -11.46 -3.08
N ASP A 72 -10.67 -11.08 -3.95
CA ASP A 72 -10.96 -9.66 -4.21
C ASP A 72 -11.44 -8.91 -2.96
N ASN A 73 -12.11 -9.63 -2.05
CA ASN A 73 -12.60 -9.11 -0.77
C ASN A 73 -11.57 -9.21 0.38
N VAL A 74 -10.35 -9.71 0.13
CA VAL A 74 -9.32 -9.78 1.17
C VAL A 74 -8.84 -8.38 1.51
N GLU A 75 -8.87 -8.07 2.80
CA GLU A 75 -8.41 -6.80 3.31
C GLU A 75 -6.90 -6.83 3.54
N ILE A 76 -6.21 -5.90 2.87
CA ILE A 76 -4.80 -5.63 3.05
C ILE A 76 -4.65 -4.45 3.98
N ILE A 77 -4.04 -4.73 5.13
CA ILE A 77 -3.78 -3.78 6.20
C ILE A 77 -2.31 -3.39 6.12
N LEU A 78 -2.04 -2.15 5.74
CA LEU A 78 -0.73 -1.55 5.86
C LEU A 78 -0.50 -1.14 7.31
N LYS A 79 0.52 -1.72 7.94
CA LYS A 79 0.93 -1.30 9.27
C LYS A 79 1.53 0.09 9.19
N PRO A 80 1.30 0.95 10.20
CA PRO A 80 2.00 2.22 10.30
C PRO A 80 3.49 1.91 10.48
N SER A 81 4.24 1.99 9.39
CA SER A 81 5.69 1.97 9.42
C SER A 81 6.15 3.32 9.96
N PRO A 82 7.09 3.38 10.93
CA PRO A 82 7.82 4.61 11.22
C PRO A 82 8.82 4.83 10.08
N GLN A 83 8.34 5.27 8.92
CA GLN A 83 9.19 5.85 7.88
C GLN A 83 8.63 7.24 7.56
N PRO A 84 9.54 8.22 7.53
CA PRO A 84 9.28 9.57 7.97
C PRO A 84 8.26 10.21 7.06
N ALA A 85 7.43 11.06 7.64
CA ALA A 85 6.73 12.07 6.90
C ALA A 85 7.73 12.76 5.95
N SER A 86 7.62 12.51 4.66
CA SER A 86 7.88 13.56 3.67
C SER A 86 6.74 14.56 3.83
N CYS A 87 6.84 15.34 4.90
CA CYS A 87 6.27 16.66 4.97
C CYS A 87 6.82 17.42 3.76
N THR A 88 6.07 17.44 2.65
CA THR A 88 6.24 18.50 1.67
C THR A 88 5.36 19.65 2.14
N SER A 89 5.94 20.42 3.06
CA SER A 89 5.71 21.82 3.41
C SER A 89 4.43 22.46 2.86
N ALA A 90 3.43 22.61 3.73
CA ALA A 90 2.57 23.78 3.71
C ALA A 90 3.30 24.91 4.46
N ASP A 91 4.11 25.69 3.75
CA ASP A 91 4.48 27.04 4.20
C ASP A 91 4.59 27.97 3.00
N SER A 92 3.63 28.89 2.89
CA SER A 92 3.88 30.23 2.39
C SER A 92 2.89 31.18 3.06
N VAL A 93 3.30 31.64 4.25
CA VAL A 93 3.36 33.06 4.66
C VAL A 93 2.06 33.86 4.77
N VAL A 94 1.75 34.20 6.03
CA VAL A 94 1.05 35.44 6.43
C VAL A 94 1.96 36.66 6.20
N LYS A 95 1.49 37.60 5.36
CA LYS A 95 1.65 39.07 5.43
C LYS A 95 0.99 39.65 4.16
N ASN A 96 -0.09 40.42 4.26
CA ASN A 96 -0.11 41.80 4.74
C ASN A 96 -1.51 42.23 5.19
#